data_AF-A0A956TIM6-F1
#
_entry.id   AF-A0A956TIM6-F1
#
_cell.length_a   1.000
_cell.length_b   1.000
_cell.length_c   1.000
_cell.angle_alpha   90.00
_cell.angle_beta   90.00
_cell.angle_gamma   90.00
#
_symmetry.space_group_name_H-M   'P 1'
#
loop_
_entity.id
_entity.type
_entity.pdbx_description
1 polymer ?
#
loop_
_entity_poly.entity_id
_entity_poly.type
_entity_poly.pdbx_seq_one_letter_code
_entity_poly.pdbx_strand_id
1 'polypeptide(L)'
;MKPFVATVVLWLALLVPALAQDSPYVRVVRDPRGQARALQTSITKMVDPQGRQLDLVATTHLAERGYYERLNRQFQTYDSVLYELISDAPHEELPAQLAETASDPLSATQQAMANLLGLDFQLSYIDYTAANFVHADLT
;
A
#
# COMPACT_ATOMS: atom_id res chain seq x y z
N MET A 1 -36.90 12.24 15.66
CA MET A 1 -35.51 11.99 16.10
C MET A 1 -35.13 10.60 15.62
N LYS A 2 -34.20 10.33 14.69
CA LYS A 2 -33.34 11.13 13.82
C LYS A 2 -33.14 10.27 12.54
N PRO A 3 -33.66 10.65 11.37
CA PRO A 3 -33.32 10.03 10.08
C PRO A 3 -31.94 10.49 9.58
N PHE A 4 -30.98 10.66 10.49
CA PHE A 4 -29.72 11.36 10.21
C PHE A 4 -28.58 10.40 9.82
N VAL A 5 -28.70 9.10 10.12
CA VAL A 5 -27.61 8.12 9.91
C VAL A 5 -27.57 7.60 8.47
N ALA A 6 -28.73 7.49 7.79
CA ALA A 6 -28.78 6.99 6.40
C ALA A 6 -28.25 8.00 5.37
N THR A 7 -28.28 9.30 5.70
CA THR A 7 -27.84 10.37 4.78
C THR A 7 -26.31 10.48 4.71
N VAL A 8 -25.57 10.07 5.74
CA VAL A 8 -24.10 10.25 5.79
C VAL A 8 -23.37 9.21 4.94
N VAL A 9 -23.87 7.97 4.84
CA VAL A 9 -23.23 6.91 4.06
C VAL A 9 -23.37 7.13 2.55
N LEU A 10 -24.45 7.77 2.10
CA LEU A 10 -24.67 8.06 0.67
C LEU A 10 -23.87 9.27 0.16
N TRP A 11 -23.35 10.13 1.04
CA TRP A 11 -22.52 11.28 0.69
C TRP A 11 -21.03 10.97 0.50
N LEU A 12 -20.55 9.79 0.93
CA LEU A 12 -19.18 9.34 0.65
C LEU A 12 -19.02 8.72 -0.75
N ALA A 13 -20.12 8.34 -1.40
CA ALA A 13 -20.13 7.68 -2.70
C ALA A 13 -20.38 8.64 -3.89
N LEU A 14 -20.70 9.91 -3.63
CA LEU A 14 -21.05 10.87 -4.67
C LEU A 14 -20.27 12.18 -4.46
N LEU A 15 -19.47 12.51 -5.48
CA LEU A 15 -18.75 13.78 -5.70
C LEU A 15 -17.34 13.94 -5.13
N VAL A 16 -16.41 13.17 -5.68
CA VAL A 16 -15.15 13.78 -6.18
C VAL A 16 -14.86 13.30 -7.61
N PRO A 17 -15.61 13.70 -8.65
CA PRO A 17 -14.99 13.79 -9.96
C PRO A 17 -14.04 14.99 -9.93
N ALA A 18 -12.78 14.75 -10.28
CA ALA A 18 -11.85 15.77 -10.77
C ALA A 18 -11.48 16.90 -9.80
N LEU A 19 -10.61 16.60 -8.82
CA LEU A 19 -9.30 17.26 -8.72
C LEU A 19 -8.30 16.21 -8.19
N ALA A 20 -8.19 15.05 -8.84
CA ALA A 20 -6.92 14.34 -8.76
C ALA A 20 -5.93 15.25 -9.51
N GLN A 21 -5.31 16.18 -8.80
CA GLN A 21 -4.13 16.88 -9.30
C GLN A 21 -3.19 15.81 -9.86
N ASP A 22 -2.54 16.07 -10.99
CA ASP A 22 -1.48 15.19 -11.49
C ASP A 22 -0.46 15.01 -10.37
N SER A 23 -0.56 13.89 -9.67
CA SER A 23 0.39 13.51 -8.64
C SER A 23 1.49 12.73 -9.35
N PRO A 24 2.77 13.15 -9.20
CA PRO A 24 3.87 12.36 -9.73
C PRO A 24 3.98 10.99 -9.03
N TYR A 25 3.27 10.80 -7.92
CA TYR A 25 3.39 9.64 -7.06
C TYR A 25 2.28 8.60 -7.25
N VAL A 26 1.05 9.03 -7.55
CA VAL A 26 -0.10 8.14 -7.74
C VAL A 26 -1.00 8.65 -8.87
N ARG A 27 -1.38 7.78 -9.80
CA ARG A 27 -2.29 8.15 -10.90
C ARG A 27 -3.27 7.05 -11.27
N VAL A 28 -4.43 7.45 -11.79
CA VAL A 28 -5.41 6.56 -12.41
C VAL A 28 -5.20 6.57 -13.93
N VAL A 29 -4.78 5.43 -14.48
CA VAL A 29 -4.73 5.23 -15.93
C VAL A 29 -6.13 4.93 -16.43
N ARG A 30 -6.59 5.66 -17.44
CA ARG A 30 -7.91 5.49 -18.06
C ARG A 30 -7.79 4.94 -19.47
N ASP A 31 -8.80 4.21 -19.91
CA ASP A 31 -8.93 3.75 -21.29
C ASP A 31 -9.40 4.89 -22.22
N PRO A 32 -9.46 4.69 -23.56
CA PRO A 32 -9.94 5.71 -24.49
C PRO A 32 -11.41 6.14 -24.28
N ARG A 33 -12.19 5.37 -23.50
CA ARG A 33 -13.58 5.67 -23.14
C ARG A 33 -13.67 6.43 -21.81
N GLY A 34 -12.53 6.73 -21.18
CA GLY A 34 -12.45 7.42 -19.89
C GLY A 34 -12.65 6.50 -18.67
N GLN A 35 -12.81 5.19 -18.86
CA GLN A 35 -12.98 4.24 -17.76
C GLN A 35 -11.66 3.98 -17.05
N ALA A 36 -11.68 3.87 -15.73
CA ALA A 36 -10.49 3.56 -14.95
C ALA A 36 -10.00 2.15 -15.28
N ARG A 37 -8.73 2.03 -15.67
CA ARG A 37 -8.08 0.77 -16.05
C ARG A 37 -7.09 0.29 -15.00
N ALA A 38 -6.34 1.21 -14.39
CA ALA A 38 -5.37 0.87 -13.36
C ALA A 38 -5.10 2.04 -12.42
N LEU A 39 -4.77 1.75 -11.17
CA LEU A 39 -4.08 2.66 -10.27
C LEU A 39 -2.58 2.36 -10.35
N GLN A 40 -1.75 3.39 -10.49
CA GLN A 40 -0.30 3.25 -10.55
C GLN A 40 0.35 4.08 -9.44
N THR A 41 1.36 3.51 -8.80
CA THR A 41 2.22 4.14 -7.81
C THR A 41 3.63 4.35 -8.39
N SER A 42 4.36 5.33 -7.86
CA SER A 42 5.71 5.66 -8.32
C SER A 42 6.80 4.96 -7.52
N ILE A 43 7.94 4.73 -8.17
CA ILE A 43 9.24 4.61 -7.51
C ILE A 43 10.03 5.85 -7.88
N THR A 44 10.35 6.70 -6.90
CA THR A 44 11.08 7.95 -7.14
C THR A 44 12.53 7.79 -6.74
N LYS A 45 13.43 7.83 -7.72
CA LYS A 45 14.87 7.74 -7.51
C LYS A 45 15.46 9.10 -7.14
N MET A 46 16.23 9.11 -6.08
CA MET A 46 17.03 10.24 -5.62
C MET A 46 18.49 9.79 -5.57
N VAL A 47 19.40 10.63 -6.02
CA VAL A 47 20.84 10.35 -5.98
C VAL A 47 21.54 11.57 -5.42
N ASP A 48 22.41 11.38 -4.44
CA ASP A 48 23.18 12.46 -3.87
C ASP A 48 24.48 12.73 -4.65
N PRO A 49 25.24 13.80 -4.34
CA PRO A 49 26.49 14.11 -5.05
C PRO A 49 27.59 13.04 -4.90
N GLN A 50 27.49 12.17 -3.90
CA GLN A 50 28.41 11.05 -3.69
C GLN A 50 27.99 9.79 -4.45
N GLY A 51 26.86 9.82 -5.17
CA GLY A 51 26.34 8.70 -5.94
C GLY A 51 25.52 7.70 -5.11
N ARG A 52 25.19 8.01 -3.85
CA ARG A 52 24.30 7.17 -3.04
C ARG A 52 22.87 7.31 -3.55
N GLN A 53 22.20 6.19 -3.79
CA GLN A 53 20.85 6.14 -4.32
C GLN A 53 19.84 5.88 -3.20
N LEU A 54 18.72 6.61 -3.22
CA LEU A 54 17.53 6.37 -2.41
C LEU A 54 16.32 6.29 -3.35
N ASP A 55 15.64 5.15 -3.37
CA ASP A 55 14.39 4.99 -4.10
C ASP A 55 13.21 5.03 -3.12
N LEU A 56 12.32 6.02 -3.27
CA LEU A 56 11.06 6.10 -2.52
C LEU A 56 9.99 5.27 -3.24
N VAL A 57 9.65 4.12 -2.68
CA VAL A 57 8.68 3.18 -3.26
C VAL A 57 7.30 3.39 -2.65
N ALA A 58 6.34 3.90 -3.44
CA ALA A 58 4.96 4.02 -3.00
C ALA A 58 4.22 2.67 -3.15
N THR A 59 3.50 2.26 -2.11
CA THR A 59 2.71 1.02 -2.09
C THR A 59 1.25 1.29 -1.75
N THR A 60 0.34 0.41 -2.18
CA THR A 60 -1.08 0.44 -1.79
C THR A 60 -1.44 -0.82 -1.02
N HIS A 61 -2.33 -0.67 -0.04
CA HIS A 61 -2.82 -1.79 0.77
C HIS A 61 -3.66 -2.79 -0.02
N LEU A 62 -4.32 -2.33 -1.09
CA LEU A 62 -5.10 -3.17 -2.00
C LEU A 62 -4.54 -3.09 -3.42
N ALA A 63 -4.29 -4.25 -4.03
CA ALA A 63 -3.86 -4.38 -5.42
C ALA A 63 -4.03 -5.84 -5.90
N GLU A 64 -3.86 -6.07 -7.20
CA GLU A 64 -3.75 -7.45 -7.72
C GLU A 64 -2.48 -8.11 -7.18
N ARG A 65 -2.51 -9.41 -6.84
CA ARG A 65 -1.32 -10.19 -6.47
C ARG A 65 -0.06 -9.90 -7.28
N GLY A 66 -0.17 -9.84 -8.61
CA GLY A 66 0.97 -9.60 -9.50
C GLY A 66 1.69 -8.26 -9.25
N TYR A 67 1.00 -7.27 -8.65
CA TYR A 67 1.60 -6.03 -8.19
C TYR A 67 2.60 -6.28 -7.04
N TYR A 68 2.20 -7.01 -6.01
CA TYR A 68 3.06 -7.35 -4.88
C TYR A 68 4.23 -8.24 -5.29
N GLU A 69 4.02 -9.19 -6.20
CA GLU A 69 5.10 -10.03 -6.73
C GLU A 69 6.15 -9.23 -7.49
N ARG A 70 5.75 -8.18 -8.22
CA ARG A 70 6.69 -7.25 -8.87
C ARG A 70 7.46 -6.43 -7.85
N LEU A 71 6.80 -5.97 -6.79
CA LEU A 71 7.46 -5.25 -5.69
C LEU A 71 8.49 -6.14 -4.99
N ASN A 72 8.16 -7.37 -4.63
CA ASN A 72 9.12 -8.30 -4.01
C ASN A 72 10.38 -8.51 -4.88
N ARG A 73 10.21 -8.64 -6.20
CA ARG A 73 11.36 -8.71 -7.12
C ARG A 73 12.16 -7.41 -7.18
N GLN A 74 11.49 -6.26 -7.16
CA GLN A 74 12.15 -4.96 -7.11
C GLN A 74 12.94 -4.80 -5.81
N PHE A 75 12.37 -5.21 -4.67
CA PHE A 75 12.98 -5.11 -3.36
C PHE A 75 14.27 -5.92 -3.21
N GLN A 76 14.38 -7.04 -3.91
CA GLN A 76 15.61 -7.84 -3.98
C GLN A 76 16.79 -7.11 -4.65
N THR A 77 16.54 -6.00 -5.35
CA THR A 77 17.59 -5.22 -6.01
C THR A 77 18.22 -4.15 -5.12
N TYR A 78 17.64 -3.89 -3.94
CA TYR A 78 18.13 -2.88 -3.01
C TYR A 78 19.03 -3.50 -1.94
N ASP A 79 20.09 -2.77 -1.57
CA ASP A 79 20.95 -3.16 -0.45
C ASP A 79 20.17 -3.22 0.87
N SER A 80 19.20 -2.31 1.06
CA SER A 80 18.28 -2.30 2.19
C SER A 80 16.94 -1.69 1.82
N VAL A 81 15.86 -2.26 2.36
CA VAL A 81 14.48 -1.78 2.24
C VAL A 81 14.01 -1.33 3.61
N LEU A 82 13.92 -0.02 3.78
CA LEU A 82 13.43 0.57 5.01
C LEU A 82 11.90 0.59 4.98
N TYR A 83 11.26 0.11 6.04
CA TYR A 83 9.81 0.14 6.17
C TYR A 83 9.39 0.48 7.59
N GLU A 84 8.22 1.09 7.68
CA GLU A 84 7.54 1.39 8.93
C GLU A 84 6.39 0.40 9.09
N LEU A 85 6.29 -0.16 10.29
CA LEU A 85 5.24 -1.05 10.74
C LEU A 85 5.07 -0.71 12.21
N ILE A 86 3.91 -0.18 12.61
CA ILE A 86 3.69 0.17 14.02
C ILE A 86 3.81 -1.11 14.85
N SER A 87 4.96 -1.30 15.51
CA SER A 87 5.24 -2.49 16.28
C SER A 87 6.31 -2.25 17.34
N ASP A 88 6.02 -2.66 18.57
CA ASP A 88 6.95 -2.60 19.69
C ASP A 88 7.87 -3.84 19.79
N ALA A 89 7.73 -4.82 18.89
CA ALA A 89 8.41 -6.11 19.04
C ALA A 89 9.71 -6.24 18.23
N PRO A 90 10.64 -7.11 18.69
CA PRO A 90 11.85 -7.39 17.95
C PRO A 90 11.56 -8.03 16.59
N HIS A 91 12.47 -7.82 15.63
CA HIS A 91 12.38 -8.38 14.27
C HIS A 91 12.21 -9.92 14.24
N GLU A 92 12.65 -10.65 15.26
CA GLU A 92 12.47 -12.10 15.38
C GLU A 92 11.00 -12.52 15.55
N GLU A 93 10.16 -11.62 16.07
CA GLU A 93 8.73 -11.82 16.29
C GLU A 93 7.88 -11.31 15.11
N LEU A 94 8.51 -10.66 14.12
CA LEU A 94 7.86 -10.05 12.96
C LEU A 94 6.91 -11.02 12.22
N PRO A 95 7.26 -12.30 11.95
CA PRO A 95 6.32 -13.21 11.28
C PRO A 95 5.04 -13.47 12.08
N ALA A 96 5.16 -13.63 13.40
CA ALA A 96 4.01 -13.84 14.27
C ALA A 96 3.15 -12.58 14.33
N GLN A 97 3.78 -11.41 14.40
CA GLN A 97 3.07 -10.14 14.40
C GLN A 97 2.40 -9.80 13.09
N LEU A 98 3.04 -10.04 11.94
CA LEU A 98 2.39 -9.86 10.64
C LEU A 98 1.13 -10.71 10.54
N ALA A 99 1.16 -11.93 11.11
CA ALA A 99 -0.02 -12.78 11.22
C ALA A 99 -1.08 -12.22 12.18
N GLU A 100 -0.68 -11.70 13.35
CA GLU A 100 -1.60 -11.05 14.29
C GLU A 100 -2.22 -9.77 13.71
N THR A 101 -1.41 -8.87 13.14
CA THR A 101 -1.86 -7.65 12.45
C THR A 101 -2.78 -8.00 11.28
N ALA A 102 -2.48 -9.05 10.50
CA ALA A 102 -3.39 -9.51 9.46
C ALA A 102 -4.74 -10.04 10.02
N SER A 103 -4.78 -10.43 11.29
CA SER A 103 -5.99 -10.90 11.98
C SER A 103 -6.75 -9.81 12.76
N ASP A 104 -6.21 -8.59 12.88
CA ASP A 104 -6.87 -7.44 13.52
C ASP A 104 -8.19 -7.07 12.79
N PRO A 105 -9.25 -6.64 13.50
CA PRO A 105 -10.49 -6.12 12.91
C PRO A 105 -10.33 -5.13 11.74
N LEU A 106 -9.32 -4.25 11.77
CA LEU A 106 -9.05 -3.31 10.67
C LEU A 106 -8.56 -4.05 9.43
N SER A 107 -7.58 -4.96 9.60
CA SER A 107 -7.06 -5.80 8.52
C SER A 107 -8.13 -6.74 7.97
N ALA A 108 -9.01 -7.27 8.82
CA ALA A 108 -10.14 -8.08 8.40
C ALA A 108 -11.12 -7.27 7.53
N THR A 109 -11.38 -6.02 7.88
CA THR A 109 -12.21 -5.10 7.07
C THR A 109 -11.55 -4.80 5.72
N GLN A 110 -10.24 -4.56 5.72
CA GLN A 110 -9.47 -4.31 4.49
C GLN A 110 -9.45 -5.54 3.59
N GLN A 111 -9.26 -6.74 4.14
CA GLN A 111 -9.32 -8.01 3.38
C GLN A 111 -10.71 -8.28 2.82
N ALA A 112 -11.79 -8.00 3.57
CA ALA A 112 -13.15 -8.12 3.07
C ALA A 112 -13.40 -7.19 1.86
N MET A 113 -12.89 -5.95 1.92
CA MET A 113 -12.93 -5.01 0.80
C MET A 113 -12.08 -5.48 -0.38
N ALA A 114 -10.89 -6.03 -0.13
CA ALA A 114 -10.03 -6.62 -1.15
C ALA A 114 -10.79 -7.71 -1.93
N ASN A 115 -11.37 -8.67 -1.20
CA ASN A 115 -12.12 -9.78 -1.77
C ASN A 115 -13.33 -9.32 -2.59
N LEU A 116 -14.09 -8.33 -2.09
CA LEU A 116 -15.22 -7.75 -2.82
C LEU A 116 -14.80 -7.15 -4.18
N LEU A 117 -13.58 -6.60 -4.24
CA LEU A 117 -13.03 -5.97 -5.43
C LEU A 117 -12.23 -6.95 -6.31
N GLY A 118 -12.07 -8.22 -5.89
CA GLY A 118 -11.18 -9.18 -6.55
C GLY A 118 -9.70 -8.81 -6.46
N LEU A 119 -9.31 -8.12 -5.39
CA LEU A 119 -7.96 -7.67 -5.08
C LEU A 119 -7.42 -8.38 -3.85
N ASP A 120 -6.14 -8.20 -3.59
CA ASP A 120 -5.40 -8.76 -2.48
C ASP A 120 -4.94 -7.68 -1.49
N PHE A 121 -4.60 -8.11 -0.26
CA PHE A 121 -4.11 -7.23 0.80
C PHE A 121 -2.59 -7.32 0.97
N GLN A 122 -1.95 -6.15 1.11
CA GLN A 122 -0.49 -5.98 1.11
C GLN A 122 0.26 -6.88 2.11
N LEU A 123 -0.16 -6.93 3.38
CA LEU A 123 0.56 -7.67 4.43
C LEU A 123 0.59 -9.18 4.17
N SER A 124 -0.29 -9.69 3.31
CA SER A 124 -0.33 -11.11 2.94
C SER A 124 0.67 -11.47 1.83
N TYR A 125 1.18 -10.50 1.07
CA TYR A 125 1.94 -10.77 -0.16
C TYR A 125 3.28 -10.05 -0.29
N ILE A 126 3.55 -8.98 0.46
CA ILE A 126 4.91 -8.44 0.58
C ILE A 126 5.68 -9.29 1.59
N ASP A 127 6.89 -9.71 1.22
CA ASP A 127 7.77 -10.48 2.10
C ASP A 127 8.59 -9.54 2.98
N TYR A 128 8.00 -9.14 4.11
CA TYR A 128 8.67 -8.32 5.13
C TYR A 128 9.74 -9.09 5.91
N THR A 129 9.87 -10.42 5.72
CA THR A 129 10.84 -11.25 6.43
C THR A 129 12.17 -11.38 5.67
N ALA A 130 12.25 -10.84 4.45
CA ALA A 130 13.47 -10.85 3.65
C ALA A 130 14.63 -10.17 4.37
N ALA A 131 15.85 -10.72 4.24
CA ALA A 131 17.00 -10.30 5.04
C ALA A 131 17.45 -8.84 4.86
N ASN A 132 17.08 -8.20 3.74
CA ASN A 132 17.39 -6.80 3.46
C ASN A 132 16.28 -5.84 3.91
N PHE A 133 15.18 -6.33 4.48
CA PHE A 133 14.15 -5.49 5.09
C PHE A 133 14.62 -5.04 6.47
N VAL A 134 14.62 -3.73 6.70
CA VAL A 134 15.05 -3.11 7.94
C VAL A 134 13.89 -2.30 8.49
N HIS A 135 13.45 -2.65 9.69
CA HIS A 135 12.41 -1.90 10.40
C HIS A 135 13.00 -0.54 10.81
N ALA A 136 12.37 0.53 10.32
CA ALA A 136 12.85 1.90 10.43
C ALA A 136 11.77 2.81 11.00
N ASP A 137 11.20 2.44 12.16
CA ASP A 137 10.24 3.27 12.86
C ASP A 137 10.83 4.62 13.27
N LEU A 138 9.98 5.65 13.21
CA LEU A 138 10.32 6.97 13.70
C LEU A 138 10.26 6.98 15.24
N THR A 139 11.40 7.26 15.89
CA THR A 139 11.51 7.45 17.34
C THR A 139 11.09 8.84 17.80
#